data_AF-A0A1G2YAL7-F1
#
_entry.id   AF-A0A1G2YAL7-F1
#
_cell.length_a   1.000
_cell.length_b   1.000
_cell.length_c   1.000
_cell.angle_alpha   90.00
_cell.angle_beta   90.00
_cell.angle_gamma   90.00
#
_symmetry.space_group_name_H-M   'P 1'
#
loop_
_entity.id
_entity.type
_entity.pdbx_description
1 polymer ?
#
loop_
_entity_poly.entity_id
_entity_poly.type
_entity_poly.pdbx_seq_one_letter_code
_entity_poly.pdbx_strand_id
1 'polypeptide(L)'
;MSIKCALSRKHPPFPNNVGRRRRIRNIHGDWVEYTIEDEIIISETSYKKLFVFQRLRFSKERRIEYRLGYYMLGVKPRMSGKWVWGQFCLMIPEAELLKLLKEAKKRKWFKPGLSAYTTVQKR
;
A
#
# COMPACT_ATOMS: atom_id res chain seq x y z
N MET A 1 -35.58 -26.62 0.43
CA MET A 1 -35.37 -25.18 0.65
C MET A 1 -34.73 -24.97 2.02
N SER A 2 -33.48 -24.51 2.08
CA SER A 2 -33.02 -23.66 3.19
C SER A 2 -31.69 -23.04 2.79
N ILE A 3 -31.77 -21.89 2.12
CA ILE A 3 -30.62 -21.03 1.87
C ILE A 3 -30.24 -20.48 3.24
N LYS A 4 -29.24 -21.09 3.88
CA LYS A 4 -28.58 -20.48 5.03
C LYS A 4 -27.89 -19.23 4.50
N CYS A 5 -28.57 -18.09 4.65
CA CYS A 5 -28.04 -16.75 4.48
C CYS A 5 -26.98 -16.51 5.55
N ALA A 6 -25.81 -17.14 5.39
CA ALA A 6 -24.65 -16.83 6.17
C ALA A 6 -23.97 -15.60 5.54
N LEU A 7 -23.33 -14.81 6.40
CA LEU A 7 -22.32 -13.79 6.09
C LEU A 7 -22.80 -12.33 6.07
N SER A 8 -23.23 -11.83 7.23
CA SER A 8 -22.73 -10.52 7.68
C SER A 8 -21.26 -10.70 8.09
N ARG A 9 -20.34 -10.84 7.12
CA ARG A 9 -18.90 -10.83 7.42
C ARG A 9 -18.49 -9.38 7.62
N LYS A 10 -18.50 -8.91 8.86
CA LYS A 10 -17.77 -7.69 9.23
C LYS A 10 -16.33 -7.86 8.78
N HIS A 11 -15.88 -7.04 7.82
CA HIS A 11 -14.49 -7.03 7.40
C HIS A 11 -13.59 -6.71 8.61
N PRO A 12 -12.38 -7.31 8.69
CA PRO A 12 -11.42 -6.89 9.70
C PRO A 12 -11.12 -5.39 9.58
N PRO A 13 -10.80 -4.71 10.69
CA PRO A 13 -10.45 -3.30 10.65
C PRO A 13 -9.28 -3.08 9.68
N PHE A 14 -9.21 -1.90 9.10
CA PHE A 14 -8.13 -1.57 8.19
C PHE A 14 -6.79 -1.70 8.92
N PRO A 15 -5.75 -2.25 8.24
CA PRO A 15 -4.42 -2.29 8.83
C PRO A 15 -3.93 -0.85 9.04
N ASN A 16 -3.18 -0.63 10.11
CA ASN A 16 -2.49 0.63 10.35
C ASN A 16 -1.01 0.33 10.59
N ASN A 17 -0.16 0.83 9.70
CA ASN A 17 1.28 0.66 9.80
C ASN A 17 2.04 1.96 10.07
N VAL A 18 1.37 3.10 10.23
CA VAL A 18 2.01 4.39 10.49
C VAL A 18 2.84 4.30 11.78
N GLY A 19 4.06 4.84 11.73
CA GLY A 19 5.04 4.81 12.82
C GLY A 19 5.80 3.49 12.97
N ARG A 20 5.45 2.42 12.25
CA ARG A 20 6.16 1.14 12.36
C ARG A 20 7.54 1.22 11.73
N ARG A 21 8.54 0.76 12.48
CA ARG A 21 9.92 0.53 12.00
C ARG A 21 10.06 -0.87 11.42
N ARG A 22 10.75 -0.98 10.29
CA ARG A 22 10.97 -2.24 9.56
C ARG A 22 12.39 -2.27 9.00
N ARG A 23 12.85 -3.48 8.67
CA ARG A 23 14.12 -3.72 8.00
C ARG A 23 13.91 -4.48 6.70
N ILE A 24 14.67 -4.16 5.68
CA ILE A 24 14.69 -4.85 4.38
C ILE A 24 16.15 -5.05 3.95
N ARG A 25 16.43 -6.11 3.20
CA ARG A 25 17.72 -6.27 2.53
C ARG A 25 17.72 -5.49 1.22
N ASN A 26 18.74 -4.67 1.00
CA ASN A 26 18.95 -4.02 -0.29
C ASN A 26 19.53 -5.01 -1.33
N ILE A 27 19.76 -4.54 -2.55
CA ILE A 27 20.36 -5.33 -3.63
C ILE A 27 21.81 -5.78 -3.33
N HIS A 28 22.49 -5.13 -2.40
CA HIS A 28 23.84 -5.46 -1.95
C HIS A 28 23.87 -6.44 -0.77
N GLY A 29 22.70 -6.83 -0.24
CA GLY A 29 22.56 -7.75 0.89
C GLY A 29 22.57 -7.07 2.26
N ASP A 30 22.79 -5.76 2.34
CA ASP A 30 22.82 -5.01 3.60
C ASP A 30 21.41 -4.82 4.17
N TRP A 31 21.34 -4.83 5.51
CA TRP A 31 20.12 -4.45 6.21
C TRP A 31 19.95 -2.94 6.23
N VAL A 32 18.83 -2.49 5.66
CA VAL A 32 18.42 -1.10 5.70
C VAL A 32 17.13 -0.97 6.50
N GLU A 33 17.10 0.01 7.39
CA GLU A 33 15.95 0.31 8.24
C GLU A 33 15.15 1.47 7.68
N TYR A 34 13.83 1.34 7.76
CA TYR A 34 12.91 2.40 7.41
C TYR A 34 11.73 2.49 8.36
N THR A 35 11.14 3.69 8.44
CA THR A 35 9.90 3.97 9.16
C THR A 35 8.80 4.31 8.16
N ILE A 36 7.60 3.78 8.37
CA ILE A 36 6.40 4.18 7.62
C ILE A 36 5.91 5.49 8.23
N GLU A 37 6.23 6.63 7.62
CA GLU A 37 5.88 7.96 8.14
C GLU A 37 4.40 8.27 7.97
N ASP A 38 3.81 7.83 6.86
CA ASP A 38 2.38 8.03 6.57
C ASP A 38 1.87 6.95 5.60
N GLU A 39 0.56 6.74 5.58
CA GLU A 39 -0.11 5.71 4.80
C GLU A 39 -1.49 6.21 4.33
N ILE A 40 -1.80 5.95 3.05
CA ILE A 40 -3.12 6.14 2.46
C ILE A 40 -3.63 4.76 2.07
N ILE A 41 -4.82 4.41 2.56
CA ILE A 41 -5.50 3.14 2.24
C ILE A 41 -6.84 3.46 1.60
N ILE A 42 -7.10 2.87 0.45
CA ILE A 42 -8.42 2.87 -0.18
C ILE A 42 -8.85 1.43 -0.45
N SER A 43 -10.14 1.14 -0.29
CA SER A 43 -10.70 -0.16 -0.67
C SER A 43 -11.07 -0.18 -2.14
N GLU A 44 -10.89 -1.33 -2.76
CA GLU A 44 -11.54 -1.64 -4.03
C GLU A 44 -13.06 -1.69 -3.83
N THR A 45 -13.84 -1.36 -4.86
CA THR A 45 -15.32 -1.42 -4.85
C THR A 45 -15.87 -2.75 -4.32
N SER A 46 -15.17 -3.86 -4.57
CA SER A 46 -15.56 -5.20 -4.10
C SER A 46 -15.22 -5.49 -2.64
N TYR A 47 -14.46 -4.60 -1.97
CA TYR A 47 -13.90 -4.76 -0.61
C TYR A 47 -13.04 -6.01 -0.40
N LYS A 48 -12.63 -6.72 -1.46
CA LYS A 48 -11.73 -7.87 -1.36
C LYS A 48 -10.26 -7.48 -1.29
N LYS A 49 -9.95 -6.26 -1.74
CA LYS A 49 -8.60 -5.72 -1.86
C LYS A 49 -8.54 -4.31 -1.28
N LEU A 50 -7.46 -4.02 -0.57
CA LEU A 50 -7.10 -2.66 -0.15
C LEU A 50 -5.86 -2.23 -0.91
N PHE A 51 -5.90 -1.07 -1.55
CA PHE A 51 -4.74 -0.44 -2.14
C PHE A 51 -4.05 0.42 -1.08
N VAL A 52 -2.73 0.29 -1.00
CA VAL A 52 -1.91 0.95 0.01
C VAL A 52 -0.86 1.79 -0.67
N PHE A 53 -0.79 3.07 -0.29
CA PHE A 53 0.29 3.97 -0.67
C PHE A 53 0.99 4.43 0.60
N GLN A 54 2.28 4.10 0.73
CA GLN A 54 3.07 4.40 1.92
C GLN A 54 4.21 5.34 1.60
N ARG A 55 4.46 6.28 2.52
CA ARG A 55 5.62 7.17 2.53
C ARG A 55 6.64 6.63 3.52
N LEU A 56 7.78 6.18 3.03
CA LEU A 56 8.83 5.52 3.80
C LEU A 56 10.01 6.46 4.03
N ARG A 57 10.52 6.51 5.25
CA ARG A 57 11.77 7.19 5.60
C ARG A 57 12.85 6.19 5.91
N PHE A 58 13.91 6.20 5.12
CA PHE A 58 15.10 5.41 5.41
C PHE A 58 16.00 6.13 6.41
N SER A 59 16.27 5.46 7.54
CA SER A 59 16.91 6.09 8.70
C SER A 59 18.34 6.55 8.40
N LYS A 60 19.14 5.71 7.71
CA LYS A 60 20.55 5.98 7.43
C LYS A 60 20.75 6.96 6.27
N GLU A 61 19.94 6.83 5.23
CA GLU A 61 20.12 7.54 3.95
C GLU A 61 19.36 8.88 3.91
N ARG A 62 18.60 9.21 4.96
CA ARG A 62 17.70 10.39 5.07
C ARG A 62 16.75 10.60 3.88
N ARG A 63 16.61 9.61 3.00
CA ARG A 63 15.76 9.66 1.81
C ARG A 63 14.32 9.22 2.10
N ILE A 64 13.42 9.69 1.25
CA ILE A 64 12.03 9.25 1.20
C ILE A 64 11.88 8.34 0.00
N GLU A 65 11.23 7.20 0.19
CA GLU A 65 10.70 6.42 -0.92
C GLU A 65 9.20 6.23 -0.75
N TYR A 66 8.53 5.91 -1.84
CA TYR A 66 7.13 5.58 -1.83
C TYR A 66 6.93 4.11 -2.19
N ARG A 67 6.02 3.45 -1.48
CA ARG A 67 5.65 2.07 -1.76
C ARG A 67 4.17 1.99 -2.12
N LEU A 68 3.90 1.41 -3.27
CA LEU A 68 2.57 0.93 -3.64
C LEU A 68 2.47 -0.55 -3.30
N GLY A 69 1.40 -0.92 -2.62
CA GLY A 69 1.14 -2.29 -2.22
C GLY A 69 -0.35 -2.54 -2.08
N TYR A 70 -0.69 -3.75 -1.63
CA TYR A 70 -2.08 -4.08 -1.36
C TYR A 70 -2.22 -5.15 -0.28
N TYR A 71 -3.38 -5.12 0.37
CA TYR A 71 -3.89 -6.23 1.16
C TYR A 71 -5.00 -6.94 0.41
N MET A 72 -5.12 -8.25 0.59
CA MET A 72 -6.29 -9.04 0.20
C MET A 72 -6.88 -9.70 1.41
N LEU A 73 -8.18 -9.98 1.38
CA LEU A 73 -8.78 -10.88 2.37
C LEU A 73 -8.28 -12.30 2.15
N GLY A 74 -7.62 -12.85 3.17
CA GLY A 74 -7.21 -14.24 3.15
C GLY A 74 -8.41 -15.16 3.06
N VAL A 75 -8.30 -16.16 2.19
CA VAL A 75 -9.32 -17.22 2.01
C VAL A 75 -8.84 -18.59 2.51
N LYS A 76 -7.53 -18.77 2.69
CA LYS A 76 -6.94 -20.01 3.22
C LYS A 76 -7.23 -20.15 4.72
N PRO A 77 -7.45 -21.35 5.27
CA PRO A 77 -7.93 -21.56 6.65
C PRO A 77 -7.21 -20.72 7.73
N ARG A 78 -5.87 -20.66 7.72
CA ARG A 78 -5.08 -19.91 8.73
C ARG A 78 -5.19 -18.38 8.61
N MET A 79 -5.47 -17.89 7.41
CA MET A 79 -5.54 -16.46 7.08
C MET A 79 -6.97 -16.00 6.78
N SER A 80 -7.96 -16.88 6.95
CA SER A 80 -9.34 -16.63 6.59
C SER A 80 -9.89 -15.43 7.36
N GLY A 81 -10.43 -14.45 6.64
CA GLY A 81 -10.99 -13.23 7.23
C GLY A 81 -9.96 -12.23 7.77
N LYS A 82 -8.66 -12.40 7.45
CA LYS A 82 -7.59 -11.45 7.82
C LYS A 82 -7.07 -10.72 6.60
N TRP A 83 -6.60 -9.48 6.79
CA TRP A 83 -5.84 -8.77 5.76
C TRP A 83 -4.46 -9.41 5.58
N VAL A 84 -4.13 -9.81 4.35
CA VAL A 84 -2.86 -10.44 3.97
C VAL A 84 -2.15 -9.55 2.96
N TRP A 85 -0.88 -9.24 3.19
CA TRP A 85 -0.06 -8.46 2.26
C TRP A 85 0.15 -9.23 0.94
N GLY A 86 -0.06 -8.56 -0.18
CA GLY A 86 0.15 -9.11 -1.51
C GLY A 86 1.62 -9.41 -1.80
N GLN A 87 1.90 -10.53 -2.47
CA GLN A 87 3.26 -10.93 -2.85
C GLN A 87 3.65 -10.44 -4.26
N PHE A 88 2.68 -10.09 -5.09
CA PHE A 88 2.89 -9.68 -6.47
C PHE A 88 2.89 -8.16 -6.64
N CYS A 89 3.26 -7.71 -7.83
CA CYS A 89 3.12 -6.30 -8.22
C CYS A 89 1.66 -5.87 -8.16
N LEU A 90 1.45 -4.62 -7.73
CA LEU A 90 0.11 -4.07 -7.65
C LEU A 90 -0.45 -3.77 -9.05
N MET A 91 -1.51 -4.46 -9.42
CA MET A 91 -2.44 -4.02 -10.48
C MET A 91 -3.56 -3.19 -9.83
N ILE A 92 -3.73 -1.95 -10.28
CA ILE A 92 -4.69 -0.98 -9.74
C ILE A 92 -5.41 -0.27 -10.90
N PRO A 93 -6.74 -0.08 -10.84
CA PRO A 93 -7.45 0.69 -11.85
C PRO A 93 -7.08 2.17 -11.80
N GLU A 94 -7.26 2.87 -12.91
CA GLU A 94 -6.89 4.29 -13.05
C GLU A 94 -7.56 5.17 -12.00
N ALA A 95 -8.86 4.99 -11.76
CA ALA A 95 -9.62 5.81 -10.81
C ALA A 95 -9.05 5.72 -9.38
N GLU A 96 -8.71 4.52 -8.93
CA GLU A 96 -8.12 4.25 -7.61
C GLU A 96 -6.71 4.84 -7.49
N LEU A 97 -5.91 4.72 -8.56
CA LEU A 97 -4.58 5.34 -8.62
C LEU A 97 -4.68 6.86 -8.48
N LEU A 98 -5.57 7.50 -9.25
CA LEU A 98 -5.77 8.95 -9.19
C LEU A 98 -6.24 9.41 -7.81
N LYS A 99 -7.11 8.64 -7.13
CA LYS A 99 -7.53 8.92 -5.75
C LYS A 99 -6.33 8.91 -4.78
N LEU A 100 -5.48 7.88 -4.85
CA LEU A 100 -4.28 7.79 -4.00
C LEU A 100 -3.35 8.98 -4.20
N LEU A 101 -3.05 9.32 -5.46
CA LEU A 101 -2.15 10.41 -5.80
C LEU A 101 -2.72 11.78 -5.38
N LYS A 102 -4.03 12.00 -5.58
CA LYS A 102 -4.71 13.22 -5.15
C LYS A 102 -4.64 13.41 -3.64
N GLU A 103 -4.86 12.33 -2.88
CA GLU A 103 -4.78 12.37 -1.42
C GLU A 103 -3.33 12.62 -0.95
N ALA A 104 -2.33 11.97 -1.57
CA ALA A 104 -0.93 12.23 -1.26
C ALA A 104 -0.52 13.69 -1.57
N LYS A 105 -1.03 14.26 -2.66
CA LYS A 105 -0.84 15.67 -3.00
C LYS A 105 -1.47 16.58 -1.95
N LYS A 106 -2.69 16.28 -1.51
CA LYS A 106 -3.39 17.02 -0.43
C LYS A 106 -2.58 17.00 0.87
N ARG A 107 -1.94 15.87 1.19
CA ARG A 107 -1.04 15.70 2.34
C ARG A 107 0.37 16.28 2.14
N LYS A 108 0.62 16.95 1.01
CA LYS A 108 1.92 17.55 0.67
C LYS A 108 3.08 16.55 0.70
N TRP A 109 2.83 15.30 0.30
CA TRP A 109 3.89 14.28 0.24
C TRP A 109 4.96 14.64 -0.79
N PHE A 110 4.56 15.26 -1.90
CA PHE A 110 5.45 15.63 -2.99
C PHE A 110 6.06 17.01 -2.77
N LYS A 111 7.38 17.14 -3.02
CA LYS A 111 8.03 18.45 -2.99
C LYS A 111 7.52 19.30 -4.17
N PRO A 112 7.03 20.52 -3.94
CA PRO A 112 6.73 21.45 -5.03
C PRO A 112 8.03 21.76 -5.79
N GLY A 113 7.98 21.73 -7.13
CA GLY A 113 9.12 22.07 -7.99
C GLY A 113 10.04 20.91 -8.41
N LEU A 114 9.80 19.67 -7.97
CA LEU A 114 10.49 18.49 -8.51
C LEU A 114 9.86 18.07 -9.86
N SER A 115 9.98 18.92 -10.88
CA SER A 115 9.65 18.55 -12.25
C SER A 115 10.83 17.83 -12.87
N ALA A 116 11.00 16.55 -12.57
CA ALA A 116 11.87 15.70 -13.35
C ALA A 116 11.13 15.36 -14.66
N TYR A 117 11.26 16.24 -15.65
CA TYR A 117 11.07 15.85 -17.05
C TYR A 117 12.20 14.86 -17.40
N THR A 118 12.08 13.62 -16.95
CA THR A 118 12.85 12.52 -17.54
C THR A 118 12.02 12.04 -18.71
N THR A 119 12.48 12.36 -19.92
CA THR A 119 11.97 11.81 -21.18
C THR A 119 11.71 10.33 -21.02
N VAL A 120 10.44 9.93 -20.95
CA VAL A 120 10.06 8.53 -21.11
C VAL A 120 10.40 8.20 -22.55
N GLN A 121 11.49 7.47 -22.77
CA GLN A 121 11.80 6.96 -24.10
C GLN A 121 10.65 6.03 -24.50
N LYS A 122 9.79 6.51 -25.41
CA LYS A 122 8.86 5.66 -26.13
C LYS A 122 9.71 4.66 -26.92
N ARG A 123 9.55 3.38 -26.59
CA ARG A 123 9.97 2.29 -27.48
C ARG A 123 9.01 2.21 -28.66
#